data_AF-A0A2K2U5K2-F1
#
_entry.id   AF-A0A2K2U5K2-F1
#
_cell.length_a   1.000
_cell.length_b   1.000
_cell.length_c   1.000
_cell.angle_alpha   90.00
_cell.angle_beta   90.00
_cell.angle_gamma   90.00
#
_symmetry.space_group_name_H-M   'P 1'
#
loop_
_entity.id
_entity.type
_entity.pdbx_description
1 polymer ?
#
loop_
_entity_poly.entity_id
_entity_poly.type
_entity_poly.pdbx_seq_one_letter_code
_entity_poly.pdbx_strand_id
1 'polypeptide(L)' 'MDFGALYDFLFNTYAGIGCLVGAGLVISLIACVIMERRTRKTFVDRQGDEDDWSFFDDEDDEDK' A
#
# COMPACT_ATOMS: atom_id res chain seq x y z
N MET A 1 18.67 -12.32 29.11
CA MET A 1 17.55 -13.13 28.59
C MET A 1 18.14 -14.44 28.10
N ASP A 2 17.53 -15.55 28.46
CA ASP A 2 17.96 -16.86 27.97
C ASP A 2 17.50 -17.04 26.52
N PHE A 3 18.39 -16.69 25.59
CA PHE A 3 18.12 -16.76 24.15
C PHE A 3 17.89 -18.20 23.66
N GLY A 4 18.37 -19.21 24.39
CA GLY A 4 18.15 -20.62 24.06
C GLY A 4 16.69 -21.02 24.25
N ALA A 5 16.14 -20.74 25.44
CA ALA A 5 14.72 -21.00 25.73
C ALA A 5 13.77 -20.23 24.81
N LEU A 6 14.14 -19.00 24.41
CA LEU A 6 13.34 -18.21 23.48
C LEU A 6 13.33 -18.82 22.07
N TYR A 7 14.47 -19.34 21.59
CA TYR A 7 14.56 -19.97 20.28
C TYR A 7 13.77 -21.29 20.22
N ASP A 8 13.93 -22.15 21.23
CA ASP A 8 13.16 -23.41 21.32
C ASP A 8 11.65 -23.15 21.41
N PHE A 9 11.22 -22.14 22.16
CA PHE A 9 9.82 -21.76 22.20
C PHE A 9 9.31 -21.29 20.83
N LEU A 10 10.09 -20.44 20.15
CA LEU A 10 9.68 -19.79 18.90
C LEU A 10 9.61 -20.76 17.72
N PHE A 11 10.52 -21.74 17.65
CA PHE A 11 10.66 -22.64 16.50
C PHE A 11 10.22 -24.08 16.76
N ASN A 12 10.21 -24.55 18.01
CA ASN A 12 9.90 -25.94 18.36
C ASN A 12 8.47 -26.11 18.93
N THR A 13 7.74 -25.01 19.14
CA THR A 13 6.36 -25.03 19.65
C THR A 13 5.38 -24.46 18.63
N TYR A 14 4.23 -25.12 18.45
CA TYR A 14 3.15 -24.62 17.58
C TYR A 14 2.69 -23.19 17.93
N ALA A 15 2.67 -22.85 19.21
CA ALA A 15 2.37 -21.49 19.67
C ALA A 15 3.41 -20.46 19.21
N GLY A 16 4.70 -20.81 19.25
CA GLY A 16 5.80 -19.94 18.79
C GLY A 16 5.74 -19.68 17.28
N ILE A 17 5.47 -20.73 16.51
CA ILE A 17 5.24 -20.63 15.06
C ILE A 17 4.02 -19.74 14.77
N GLY A 18 2.93 -19.88 15.53
CA GLY A 18 1.75 -19.03 15.42
C GLY A 18 2.07 -17.55 15.67
N CYS A 19 2.89 -17.25 16.69
CA CYS A 19 3.36 -15.89 16.95
C CYS A 19 4.25 -15.34 15.82
N LEU A 20 5.13 -16.15 15.22
CA LEU A 20 5.95 -15.74 14.07
C LEU A 20 5.09 -15.40 12.85
N VAL A 21 4.14 -16.27 12.52
CA VAL A 21 3.23 -16.04 11.39
C VAL A 21 2.35 -14.82 11.65
N GLY A 22 1.80 -14.68 12.86
CA GLY A 22 1.02 -13.52 13.26
C GLY A 22 1.81 -12.21 13.16
N ALA A 23 3.06 -12.20 13.65
CA ALA A 23 3.95 -11.05 13.52
C ALA A 23 4.24 -10.72 12.04
N GLY A 24 4.50 -11.73 11.21
CA GLY A 24 4.70 -11.55 9.78
C GLY A 24 3.48 -10.94 9.06
N LEU A 25 2.28 -11.40 9.40
CA LEU A 25 1.03 -10.86 8.85
C LEU A 25 0.81 -9.40 9.28
N VAL A 26 1.04 -9.09 10.56
CA VAL A 26 0.91 -7.72 11.08
C VAL A 26 1.90 -6.78 10.39
N ILE A 27 3.16 -7.20 10.23
CA ILE A 27 4.18 -6.41 9.53
C ILE A 27 3.79 -6.20 8.05
N SER A 28 3.30 -7.24 7.38
CA SER A 28 2.81 -7.14 6.00
C SER A 28 1.66 -6.14 5.88
N LEU A 29 0.68 -6.19 6.79
CA LEU A 29 -0.42 -5.22 6.83
C LEU A 29 0.08 -3.79 7.03
N ILE A 30 1.01 -3.58 7.96
CA ILE A 30 1.62 -2.26 8.19
C ILE A 30 2.33 -1.77 6.92
N ALA A 31 3.08 -2.65 6.25
CA ALA A 31 3.76 -2.31 5.00
C ALA A 31 2.76 -1.93 3.89
N CYS A 32 1.65 -2.68 3.74
CA CYS A 32 0.56 -2.34 2.83
C CYS A 32 -0.03 -0.96 3.12
N VAL A 33 -0.34 -0.66 4.37
CA VAL A 33 -0.91 0.64 4.77
C VAL A 33 0.06 1.79 4.49
N ILE A 34 1.36 1.59 4.75
CA ILE A 34 2.39 2.60 4.46
C ILE A 34 2.50 2.82 2.95
N MET A 35 2.53 1.74 2.16
CA MET A 35 2.56 1.85 0.70
C MET A 35 1.33 2.60 0.19
N GLU A 36 0.12 2.25 0.64
CA GLU A 36 -1.11 2.93 0.24
C GLU A 36 -1.11 4.42 0.60
N ARG A 37 -0.67 4.77 1.81
CA ARG A 37 -0.56 6.19 2.21
C ARG A 37 0.53 6.93 1.46
N ARG A 38 1.58 6.24 1.01
CA ARG A 38 2.65 6.85 0.21
C ARG A 38 2.20 7.06 -1.23
N THR A 39 1.48 6.11 -1.84
CA THR A 39 0.94 6.28 -3.19
C THR A 39 -0.09 7.40 -3.26
N ARG A 40 -0.97 7.58 -2.27
CA ARG A 40 -1.89 8.74 -2.22
C ARG A 40 -1.21 10.12 -2.14
N LYS A 41 0.06 10.17 -1.71
CA LYS A 41 0.82 11.42 -1.64
C LYS A 41 1.62 11.70 -2.91
N THR A 42 2.08 10.65 -3.59
CA THR A 42 2.84 10.77 -4.84
C THR A 42 1.92 10.92 -6.05
N PHE A 43 0.81 10.20 -6.06
CA PHE A 43 -0.31 10.46 -6.94
C PHE A 43 -1.31 11.30 -6.12
N VAL A 44 -1.00 12.59 -5.98
CA VAL A 44 -2.08 13.57 -5.84
C VAL A 44 -2.98 13.26 -7.03
N ASP A 45 -4.22 12.84 -6.75
CA ASP A 45 -5.29 12.81 -7.74
C ASP A 45 -5.12 14.10 -8.53
N ARG A 46 -4.63 14.01 -9.77
CA ARG A 46 -4.81 15.11 -10.71
C ARG A 46 -6.32 15.27 -10.68
N GLN A 47 -6.80 16.33 -10.02
CA GLN A 47 -8.11 16.85 -10.35
C GLN A 47 -8.06 16.90 -11.86
N GLY A 48 -8.91 16.08 -12.51
CA GLY A 48 -8.99 16.10 -13.95
C GLY A 48 -9.16 17.56 -14.29
N ASP A 49 -8.11 18.14 -14.86
CA ASP A 49 -8.15 19.51 -15.33
C ASP A 49 -9.33 19.49 -16.29
N GLU A 50 -10.33 20.34 -16.05
CA GLU A 50 -11.52 20.44 -16.91
C GLU A 50 -11.13 20.76 -18.38
N ASP A 51 -9.84 21.01 -18.62
CA ASP A 51 -9.19 21.30 -19.89
C ASP A 51 -8.69 20.07 -20.68
N ASP A 52 -8.71 18.83 -20.17
CA ASP A 52 -8.25 17.66 -20.95
C ASP A 52 -9.24 17.23 -22.07
N TRP A 53 -10.39 17.91 -22.16
CA TRP A 53 -11.41 17.74 -23.21
C TRP A 53 -11.63 18.99 -24.07
N SER A 54 -11.04 20.16 -23.74
CA SER A 54 -11.19 21.39 -24.54
C SER A 54 -10.37 21.37 -25.83
N PHE A 55 -9.34 20.52 -25.92
CA PHE A 55 -8.54 20.34 -27.14
C PHE A 55 -9.33 19.74 -28.32
N PHE A 56 -10.45 19.07 -28.07
CA PHE A 56 -11.30 18.45 -29.10
C PHE A 56 -12.62 19.18 -29.35
N ASP A 57 -12.96 20.21 -28.55
CA ASP A 57 -14.22 20.96 -28.67
C ASP A 57 -14.05 22.25 -29.50
N ASP A 58 -12.83 22.77 -29.63
CA ASP A 58 -12.53 24.02 -30.38
C ASP A 58 -12.41 23.82 -31.91
N GLU A 59 -12.57 22.61 -32.46
CA GLU A 59 -12.40 22.32 -33.89
C GLU A 59 -13.72 22.10 -34.66
N ASP A 60 -14.89 22.27 -34.01
CA ASP A 60 -16.22 22.01 -34.61
C ASP A 60 -17.10 23.27 -34.76
N ASP A 61 -16.48 24.46 -34.90
CA ASP A 61 -17.19 25.74 -35.11
C ASP A 61 -16.57 26.60 -36.25
N GLU A 62 -16.20 25.96 -37.37
CA GLU A 62 -15.84 26.64 -38.63
C GLU A 62 -16.90 26.40 -39.73
N ASP A 63 -18.16 26.71 -39.42
CA ASP A 63 -19.26 26.81 -40.41
C ASP A 63 -19.95 28.18 -40.33
N LYS A 64 -19.26 29.24 -40.78
CA LYS A 64 -19.89 30.42 -41.39
C LYS A 64 -18.97 31.33 -42.21
#